data_AF-A0A962FJG1-F1
#
_entry.id   AF-A0A962FJG1-F1
#
_cell.length_a   1.000
_cell.length_b   1.000
_cell.length_c   1.000
_cell.angle_alpha   90.00
_cell.angle_beta   90.00
_cell.angle_gamma   90.00
#
_symmetry.space_group_name_H-M   'P 1'
#
loop_
_entity.id
_entity.type
_entity.pdbx_description
1 polymer ?
#
loop_
_entity_poly.entity_id
_entity_poly.type
_entity_poly.pdbx_seq_one_letter_code
_entity_poly.pdbx_strand_id
1 'polypeptide(L)' 'VNGDVPESLKDKKLLALDMGALIAGAKYRGEFEERLKAVLNEVTAAEGGIVLFIDEMHTLVGAGKADGAMDASNL' A
#
# COMPACT_ATOMS: atom_id res chain seq x y z
N VAL A 1 -19.21 9.62 16.75
CA VAL A 1 -19.08 9.52 15.28
C VAL A 1 -20.27 8.70 14.80
N ASN A 2 -21.12 9.22 13.92
CA ASN A 2 -22.45 8.64 13.60
C ASN A 2 -22.43 7.32 12.82
N GLY A 3 -21.25 6.75 12.51
CA GLY A 3 -21.16 5.44 11.85
C GLY A 3 -21.83 5.40 10.48
N ASP A 4 -21.95 6.56 9.79
CA ASP A 4 -22.57 6.72 8.47
C ASP A 4 -21.70 6.10 7.38
N VAL A 5 -21.58 4.77 7.41
CA VAL A 5 -20.91 3.96 6.41
C VAL A 5 -21.77 2.72 6.11
N PRO A 6 -21.70 2.17 4.90
CA PRO A 6 -22.33 0.89 4.59
C PRO A 6 -21.91 -0.20 5.57
N GLU A 7 -22.78 -1.18 5.84
CA GLU A 7 -22.47 -2.32 6.72
C GLU A 7 -21.22 -3.07 6.24
N SER A 8 -20.98 -3.07 4.92
CA SER A 8 -19.78 -3.67 4.33
C SER A 8 -18.47 -2.97 4.68
N LEU A 9 -18.49 -1.74 5.20
CA LEU A 9 -17.30 -0.99 5.65
C LEU A 9 -17.24 -0.81 7.17
N LYS A 10 -18.32 -1.16 7.85
CA LYS A 10 -18.41 -1.12 9.30
C LYS A 10 -17.34 -2.04 9.89
N ASP A 11 -16.75 -1.58 11.00
CA ASP A 11 -15.69 -2.29 11.74
C ASP A 11 -14.39 -2.58 10.98
N LYS A 12 -14.24 -2.13 9.72
CA LYS A 12 -12.94 -2.17 9.02
C LYS A 12 -11.99 -1.11 9.57
N LYS A 13 -10.70 -1.45 9.61
CA LYS A 13 -9.63 -0.51 9.94
C LYS A 13 -9.21 0.26 8.69
N LEU A 14 -9.25 1.59 8.74
CA LEU A 14 -8.66 2.43 7.71
C LEU A 14 -7.20 2.72 8.09
N LEU A 15 -6.26 2.29 7.25
CA LEU A 15 -4.83 2.56 7.40
C LEU A 15 -4.37 3.42 6.22
N ALA A 16 -3.50 4.40 6.48
CA ALA A 16 -2.85 5.18 5.43
C ALA A 16 -1.40 4.72 5.29
N LEU A 17 -0.95 4.53 4.05
CA LEU A 17 0.43 4.16 3.77
C LEU A 17 1.32 5.39 3.77
N ASP A 18 2.30 5.44 4.67
CA ASP A 18 3.36 6.46 4.65
C ASP A 18 4.49 6.03 3.71
N MET A 19 4.51 6.67 2.54
CA MET A 19 5.54 6.47 1.53
C MET A 19 6.93 6.90 2.01
N GLY A 20 7.01 7.96 2.81
CA GLY A 20 8.27 8.45 3.38
C GLY A 20 8.88 7.42 4.34
N ALA A 21 8.07 6.77 5.16
CA ALA A 21 8.52 5.71 6.07
C ALA A 21 9.06 4.47 5.32
N LEU A 22 8.45 4.10 4.19
CA LEU A 22 8.92 2.97 3.39
C LEU A 22 10.27 3.25 2.73
N ILE A 23 10.46 4.47 2.22
CA ILE A 23 11.68 4.92 1.55
C ILE A 23 12.78 5.25 2.57
N ALA A 24 12.41 5.71 3.77
CA ALA A 24 13.35 6.03 4.83
C ALA A 24 14.21 4.80 5.19
N GLY A 25 15.52 4.94 4.99
CA GLY A 25 16.49 3.89 5.26
C GLY A 25 16.51 2.75 4.23
N ALA A 26 15.77 2.84 3.12
CA ALA A 26 16.01 1.99 1.96
C ALA A 26 17.22 2.55 1.19
N LYS A 27 18.31 1.79 1.12
CA LYS A 27 19.49 2.17 0.31
C LYS A 27 19.30 1.84 -1.15
N TYR A 28 18.47 0.84 -1.43
CA TYR A 28 18.20 0.33 -2.76
C TYR A 28 16.71 0.25 -3.00
N ARG A 29 16.30 0.49 -4.23
CA ARG A 29 14.90 0.43 -4.64
C ARG A 29 14.25 -0.94 -4.37
N GLY A 30 15.00 -2.04 -4.46
CA GLY A 30 14.51 -3.37 -4.14
C GLY A 30 14.05 -3.51 -2.68
N GLU A 31 14.71 -2.86 -1.73
CA GLU A 31 14.32 -2.88 -0.30
C GLU A 31 12.97 -2.17 -0.09
N PHE A 32 12.75 -1.08 -0.82
CA PHE A 32 11.46 -0.40 -0.83
C PHE A 32 10.34 -1.32 -1.35
N GLU A 33 10.60 -2.01 -2.47
CA GLU A 33 9.62 -2.94 -3.07
C GLU A 33 9.31 -4.14 -2.16
N GLU A 34 10.30 -4.69 -1.46
CA GLU A 34 10.10 -5.76 -0.47
C GLU A 34 9.27 -5.30 0.72
N ARG A 35 9.51 -4.11 1.25
CA ARG A 35 8.72 -3.54 2.35
C ARG A 35 7.27 -3.28 1.92
N LEU A 36 7.08 -2.74 0.71
CA LEU A 36 5.74 -2.53 0.16
C LEU A 36 4.99 -3.86 0.02
N LYS A 37 5.65 -4.90 -0.52
CA LYS A 37 5.06 -6.25 -0.61
C LYS A 37 4.68 -6.80 0.77
N ALA A 38 5.52 -6.61 1.79
CA ALA A 38 5.21 -7.04 3.14
C ALA A 38 3.94 -6.38 3.70
N VAL A 39 3.78 -5.06 3.49
CA VAL A 39 2.57 -4.33 3.89
C VAL A 39 1.34 -4.85 3.14
N LEU A 40 1.43 -5.01 1.82
CA LEU A 40 0.31 -5.52 1.02
C LEU A 40 -0.11 -6.93 1.47
N ASN A 41 0.86 -7.81 1.75
CA ASN A 41 0.59 -9.14 2.28
C ASN A 41 -0.14 -9.11 3.63
N GLU A 42 0.22 -8.20 4.53
CA GLU A 42 -0.48 -8.03 5.82
C GLU A 42 -1.94 -7.58 5.61
N VAL A 43 -2.16 -6.65 4.69
CA VAL A 43 -3.51 -6.17 4.34
C VAL A 43 -4.35 -7.30 3.73
N THR A 44 -3.77 -8.09 2.82
CA THR A 44 -4.44 -9.26 2.23
C THR A 44 -4.74 -10.32 3.29
N ALA A 45 -3.79 -10.60 4.19
CA ALA A 45 -3.96 -11.56 5.28
C ALA A 45 -5.01 -11.12 6.31
N ALA A 46 -5.36 -9.84 6.36
CA ALA A 46 -6.46 -9.35 7.18
C ALA A 46 -7.86 -9.68 6.62
N GLU A 47 -7.96 -10.41 5.50
CA GLU A 47 -9.21 -10.94 4.93
C GLU A 47 -10.30 -9.87 4.77
N GLY A 48 -9.90 -8.67 4.32
CA GLY A 48 -10.79 -7.53 4.14
C GLY A 48 -11.10 -6.75 5.42
N GLY A 49 -10.49 -7.07 6.56
CA GLY A 49 -10.59 -6.27 7.79
C GLY A 49 -9.87 -4.92 7.73
N ILE A 50 -9.04 -4.69 6.71
CA ILE A 50 -8.31 -3.44 6.48
C ILE A 50 -8.72 -2.82 5.14
N VAL A 51 -8.91 -1.50 5.16
CA VAL A 51 -8.91 -0.63 3.98
C VAL A 51 -7.59 0.14 3.99
N LEU A 52 -6.73 -0.11 3.00
CA LEU A 52 -5.47 0.61 2.85
C LEU A 52 -5.68 1.80 1.91
N PHE A 53 -5.39 3.00 2.41
CA PHE A 53 -5.37 4.23 1.64
C PHE A 53 -3.95 4.55 1.19
N ILE A 54 -3.80 4.83 -0.10
CA ILE A 54 -2.54 5.25 -0.73
C ILE A 54 -2.87 6.50 -1.54
N ASP A 55 -2.34 7.64 -1.11
CA ASP A 55 -2.65 8.93 -1.72
C ASP A 55 -2.08 9.02 -3.16
N GLU A 56 -0.77 8.79 -3.30
CA GLU A 56 -0.06 8.98 -4.56
C GLU A 56 0.29 7.66 -5.25
N MET A 57 -0.71 6.86 -5.63
CA MET A 57 -0.50 5.59 -6.37
C MET A 57 0.42 5.73 -7.60
N HIS A 58 0.41 6.89 -8.25
CA HIS A 58 1.26 7.16 -9.42
C HIS A 58 2.76 7.22 -9.09
N THR A 59 3.16 7.49 -7.83
CA THR A 59 4.56 7.43 -7.41
C THR A 59 5.07 6.00 -7.33
N LEU A 60 4.21 5.06 -6.91
CA LEU A 60 4.49 3.62 -6.92
C LEU A 60 4.67 3.11 -8.35
N VAL A 61 3.76 3.48 -9.24
CA VAL A 61 3.78 3.09 -10.66
C VAL A 61 4.93 3.77 -11.42
N GLY A 62 5.26 5.02 -11.07
CA GLY A 62 6.30 5.83 -11.69
C GLY A 62 7.71 5.39 -11.30
N ALA A 63 7.91 4.98 -10.04
CA ALA A 63 9.14 4.31 -9.61
C ALA A 63 9.38 3.09 -10.49
N GLY A 64 8.38 2.20 -10.64
CA GLY A 64 8.35 1.01 -11.51
C GLY A 64 9.02 1.18 -12.88
N LYS A 65 8.72 2.27 -13.58
CA LYS A 65 9.04 2.47 -15.00
C LYS A 65 10.50 2.77 -15.33
N ALA A 66 11.33 3.19 -14.37
CA ALA A 66 12.69 3.65 -14.68
C ALA A 66 13.68 2.53 -15.09
N ASP A 67 13.37 1.25 -14.88
CA ASP A 67 14.33 0.15 -15.08
C ASP A 67 13.73 -1.15 -15.69
N GLY A 68 12.53 -1.09 -16.28
CA GLY A 68 11.89 -2.27 -16.89
C GLY A 68 11.49 -3.36 -15.88
N ALA A 69 11.57 -3.07 -14.57
CA ALA A 69 11.21 -3.98 -13.50
C ALA A 69 9.80 -3.65 -12.97
N MET A 70 8.90 -4.59 -13.28
CA MET A 70 7.58 -4.75 -12.68
C MET A 70 6.51 -3.71 -13.07
N ASP A 71 5.57 -4.22 -13.86
CA ASP A 71 4.30 -3.56 -14.15
C ASP A 71 3.51 -3.51 -12.85
N ALA A 72 3.58 -2.38 -12.13
CA ALA A 72 2.74 -2.10 -10.96
C ALA A 72 1.23 -2.22 -11.27
N SER A 73 0.88 -2.34 -12.55
CA SER A 73 -0.44 -2.69 -13.08
C SER A 73 -0.87 -4.14 -12.80
N ASN A 74 0.03 -5.02 -12.35
CA ASN A 74 -0.24 -6.44 -12.01
C ASN A 74 -0.14 -6.76 -10.51
N LEU A 75 0.01 -5.74 -9.65
CA LEU A 75 -0.04 -5.87 -8.19
C LEU A 75 -1.46 -5.71 -7.66
#